data_AF-A0A9E1NNR5-F1
#
_entry.id   AF-A0A9E1NNR5-F1
#
_cell.length_a   1.000
_cell.length_b   1.000
_cell.length_c   1.000
_cell.angle_alpha   90.00
_cell.angle_beta   90.00
_cell.angle_gamma   90.00
#
_symmetry.space_group_name_H-M   'P 1'
#
loop_
_entity.id
_entity.type
_entity.pdbx_description
1 polymer ?
#
loop_
_entity_poly.entity_id
_entity_poly.type
_entity_poly.pdbx_seq_one_letter_code
_entity_poly.pdbx_strand_id
1 'polypeptide(L)'
;MVSNKPTRLKKHPLKIDSDFSFHDNKKEIISIRLYLENEKTNLDFLINEFKNNNIHLNKKGVFEKINNNKVMFTIANLYEPGYFKDALNIKGLTFFFITSNPIDNKKTLSIMFRIANKINKKINGKIYSEQGKILNEKNYHEMLGQHNTQN
;
A
#
# COMPACT_ATOMS: atom_id res chain seq x y z
N MET A 1 -68.82 14.60 10.85
CA MET A 1 -67.82 15.20 9.94
C MET A 1 -66.45 15.00 10.55
N VAL A 2 -65.66 14.07 10.02
CA VAL A 2 -64.30 13.76 10.52
C VAL A 2 -63.30 14.49 9.63
N SER A 3 -62.52 15.39 10.22
CA SER A 3 -61.51 16.21 9.56
C SER A 3 -60.20 15.42 9.42
N ASN A 4 -59.91 14.95 8.21
CA ASN A 4 -58.60 14.38 7.87
C ASN A 4 -57.62 15.52 7.56
N LYS A 5 -56.77 15.89 8.52
CA LYS A 5 -55.58 16.70 8.26
C LYS A 5 -54.45 15.81 7.75
N PRO A 6 -53.76 16.14 6.65
CA PRO A 6 -52.62 15.37 6.20
C PRO A 6 -51.41 15.62 7.12
N THR A 7 -50.88 14.54 7.70
CA THR A 7 -49.66 14.55 8.51
C THR A 7 -48.47 14.90 7.61
N ARG A 8 -47.86 16.07 7.85
CA ARG A 8 -46.71 16.57 7.10
C ARG A 8 -45.48 15.72 7.46
N LEU A 9 -45.12 14.77 6.61
CA LEU A 9 -43.85 14.04 6.70
C LEU A 9 -42.70 15.04 6.66
N LYS A 10 -41.94 15.13 7.77
CA LYS A 10 -40.70 15.91 7.85
C LYS A 10 -39.71 15.33 6.84
N LYS A 11 -39.50 16.02 5.72
CA LYS A 11 -38.35 15.78 4.85
C LYS A 11 -37.10 16.13 5.65
N HIS A 12 -36.38 15.14 6.15
CA HIS A 12 -34.98 15.32 6.49
C HIS A 12 -34.23 15.58 5.18
N PRO A 13 -33.62 16.75 4.96
CA PRO A 13 -32.67 16.88 3.88
C PRO A 13 -31.45 16.07 4.31
N LEU A 14 -31.36 14.82 3.86
CA LEU A 14 -30.07 14.17 3.72
C LEU A 14 -29.30 15.03 2.72
N LYS A 15 -28.52 16.00 3.22
CA LYS A 15 -27.44 16.60 2.45
C LYS A 15 -26.41 15.50 2.26
N ILE A 16 -26.53 14.80 1.15
CA ILE A 16 -25.42 14.07 0.57
C ILE A 16 -24.53 15.17 0.01
N ASP A 17 -23.56 15.63 0.80
CA ASP A 17 -22.40 16.29 0.23
C ASP A 17 -21.62 15.19 -0.49
N SER A 18 -22.08 14.89 -1.70
CA SER A 18 -21.37 14.05 -2.64
C SER A 18 -20.19 14.87 -3.13
N ASP A 19 -19.12 14.90 -2.34
CA ASP A 19 -17.77 14.99 -2.88
C ASP A 19 -17.47 13.67 -3.62
N PHE A 20 -18.31 13.34 -4.61
CA PHE A 20 -17.96 12.49 -5.72
C PHE A 20 -16.99 13.29 -6.57
N SER A 21 -15.77 13.43 -6.06
CA SER A 21 -14.64 13.79 -6.90
C SER A 21 -14.52 12.67 -7.94
N PHE A 22 -14.62 13.06 -9.21
CA PHE A 22 -14.23 12.19 -10.31
C PHE A 22 -12.74 11.93 -10.12
N HIS A 23 -12.41 10.76 -9.57
CA HIS A 23 -11.03 10.31 -9.52
C HIS A 23 -10.53 10.28 -10.95
N ASP A 24 -9.54 11.10 -11.24
CA ASP A 24 -8.81 11.07 -12.49
C ASP A 24 -8.34 9.61 -12.68
N ASN A 25 -8.80 8.95 -13.74
CA ASN A 25 -8.65 7.50 -13.96
C ASN A 25 -7.18 7.08 -14.24
N LYS A 26 -6.21 7.88 -13.85
CA LYS A 26 -4.79 7.60 -14.00
C LYS A 26 -4.40 6.58 -12.94
N LYS A 27 -4.13 5.37 -13.41
CA LYS A 27 -3.47 4.35 -12.61
C LYS A 27 -2.07 4.84 -12.29
N GLU A 28 -1.82 5.11 -11.02
CA GLU A 28 -0.54 5.54 -10.48
C GLU A 28 0.14 4.38 -9.76
N ILE A 29 1.45 4.45 -9.59
CA ILE A 29 2.21 3.49 -8.78
C ILE A 29 2.52 4.16 -7.45
N ILE A 30 2.08 3.55 -6.35
CA ILE A 30 2.48 3.95 -5.01
C ILE A 30 3.57 3.00 -4.55
N SER A 31 4.73 3.55 -4.17
CA SER A 31 5.89 2.76 -3.76
C SER A 31 6.53 3.22 -2.45
N ILE A 32 6.99 2.26 -1.65
CA ILE A 32 7.88 2.50 -0.49
C ILE A 32 9.15 1.68 -0.63
N ARG A 33 10.27 2.25 -0.18
CA ARG A 33 11.59 1.60 -0.21
C ARG A 33 12.06 1.33 1.21
N LEU A 34 12.33 0.07 1.51
CA LEU A 34 12.99 -0.34 2.75
C LEU A 34 14.47 -0.56 2.45
N TYR A 35 15.35 0.22 3.07
CA TYR A 35 16.79 0.01 3.00
C TYR A 35 17.22 -0.91 4.13
N LEU A 36 18.03 -1.91 3.79
CA LEU A 36 18.52 -2.92 4.72
C LEU A 36 19.95 -2.50 5.12
N GLU A 37 20.15 -2.15 6.38
CA GLU A 37 21.47 -1.73 6.90
C GLU A 37 22.33 -2.93 7.33
N ASN A 38 21.84 -4.17 7.17
CA ASN A 38 22.47 -5.38 7.68
C ASN A 38 22.62 -6.45 6.58
N GLU A 39 23.84 -6.97 6.42
CA GLU A 39 24.22 -8.02 5.45
C GLU A 39 23.50 -9.35 5.68
N LYS A 40 22.84 -9.54 6.83
CA LYS A 40 22.12 -10.79 7.16
C LYS A 40 20.83 -11.02 6.38
N THR A 41 20.40 -10.09 5.54
CA THR A 41 19.16 -10.26 4.76
C THR A 41 19.43 -11.02 3.47
N ASN A 42 19.01 -12.27 3.42
CA ASN A 42 19.07 -13.13 2.24
C ASN A 42 17.67 -13.60 1.80
N LEU A 43 17.60 -14.33 0.68
CA LEU A 43 16.33 -14.80 0.13
C LEU A 43 15.55 -15.69 1.12
N ASP A 44 16.24 -16.63 1.79
CA ASP A 44 15.61 -17.55 2.75
C ASP A 44 15.01 -16.82 3.95
N PHE A 45 15.68 -15.78 4.43
CA PHE A 45 15.15 -14.89 5.46
C PHE A 45 13.85 -14.23 5.00
N LEU A 46 13.84 -13.65 3.79
CA LEU A 46 12.65 -12.99 3.25
C LEU A 46 11.48 -13.96 3.05
N ILE A 47 11.74 -15.15 2.50
CA ILE A 47 10.74 -16.22 2.36
C ILE A 47 10.11 -16.55 3.72
N ASN A 48 10.94 -16.69 4.75
CA ASN A 48 10.47 -16.98 6.11
C ASN A 48 9.67 -15.84 6.74
N GLU A 49 10.02 -14.59 6.49
CA GLU A 49 9.27 -13.43 6.97
C GLU A 49 7.92 -13.27 6.26
N PHE A 50 7.86 -13.64 4.98
CA PHE A 50 6.70 -13.43 4.12
C PHE A 50 5.66 -14.55 4.16
N LYS A 51 6.05 -15.80 4.47
CA LYS A 51 5.15 -16.97 4.46
C LYS A 51 3.83 -16.76 5.24
N ASN A 52 3.89 -16.14 6.42
CA ASN A 52 2.72 -15.93 7.28
C ASN A 52 1.83 -14.76 6.84
N ASN A 53 2.22 -14.02 5.81
CA ASN A 53 1.48 -12.85 5.31
C ASN A 53 0.82 -13.11 3.94
N ASN A 54 0.76 -14.37 3.48
CA ASN A 54 0.30 -14.73 2.13
C ASN A 54 1.05 -13.95 1.04
N ILE A 55 2.38 -13.86 1.23
CA ILE A 55 3.31 -13.25 0.29
C ILE A 55 4.23 -14.36 -0.20
N HIS A 56 4.29 -14.53 -1.52
CA HIS A 56 4.98 -15.66 -2.15
C HIS A 56 5.90 -15.18 -3.25
N LEU A 57 7.05 -15.83 -3.40
CA LEU A 57 7.95 -15.60 -4.52
C LEU A 57 7.31 -16.21 -5.78
N ASN A 58 7.06 -15.39 -6.80
CA ASN A 58 6.47 -15.83 -8.04
C ASN A 58 7.53 -16.34 -9.04
N LYS A 59 7.07 -16.89 -10.17
CA LYS A 59 7.95 -17.41 -11.24
C LYS A 59 8.82 -16.33 -11.90
N LYS A 60 8.46 -15.05 -11.77
CA LYS A 60 9.25 -13.92 -12.28
C LYS A 60 10.36 -13.52 -11.32
N GLY A 61 10.43 -14.09 -10.11
CA GLY A 61 11.48 -13.78 -9.14
C GLY A 61 11.22 -12.54 -8.30
N VAL A 62 9.96 -12.12 -8.15
CA VAL A 62 9.51 -11.08 -7.21
C VAL A 62 8.50 -11.65 -6.22
N PHE A 63 8.35 -11.03 -5.06
CA PHE A 63 7.31 -11.44 -4.11
C PHE A 63 5.99 -10.72 -4.41
N GLU A 64 4.87 -11.42 -4.25
CA GLU A 64 3.54 -10.85 -4.42
C GLU A 64 2.66 -11.17 -3.21
N LYS A 65 1.99 -10.14 -2.69
CA LYS A 65 0.88 -10.35 -1.77
C LYS A 65 -0.39 -10.61 -2.56
N ILE A 66 -1.01 -11.77 -2.35
CA ILE A 66 -2.26 -12.13 -3.03
C ILE A 66 -3.43 -12.00 -2.06
N ASN A 67 -4.55 -11.46 -2.54
CA ASN A 67 -5.84 -11.45 -1.86
C ASN A 67 -6.96 -11.76 -2.87
N ASN A 68 -7.80 -12.76 -2.58
CA ASN A 68 -8.87 -13.21 -3.48
C ASN A 68 -8.41 -13.43 -4.93
N ASN A 69 -7.29 -14.16 -5.11
CA ASN A 69 -6.66 -14.45 -6.42
C ASN A 69 -6.22 -13.22 -7.22
N LYS A 70 -6.13 -12.04 -6.60
CA LYS A 70 -5.59 -10.82 -7.21
C LYS A 70 -4.33 -10.38 -6.47
N VAL A 71 -3.35 -9.87 -7.23
CA VAL A 71 -2.16 -9.24 -6.66
C VAL A 71 -2.59 -7.93 -6.00
N MET A 72 -2.31 -7.83 -4.70
CA MET A 72 -2.59 -6.65 -3.89
C MET A 72 -1.42 -5.66 -3.96
N PHE A 73 -0.20 -6.16 -3.84
CA PHE A 73 1.03 -5.41 -4.08
C PHE A 73 2.19 -6.37 -4.37
N THR A 74 3.25 -5.82 -4.95
CA THR A 74 4.48 -6.53 -5.30
C THR A 74 5.63 -6.01 -4.45
N ILE A 75 6.59 -6.89 -4.15
CA ILE A 75 7.86 -6.56 -3.51
C ILE A 75 8.97 -7.00 -4.44
N ALA A 76 9.78 -6.06 -4.87
CA ALA A 76 10.96 -6.28 -5.71
C ALA A 76 12.24 -6.03 -4.90
N ASN A 77 13.35 -6.56 -5.38
CA ASN A 77 14.67 -6.13 -4.92
C ASN A 77 14.84 -4.64 -5.26
N LEU A 78 15.46 -3.87 -4.36
CA LEU A 78 15.71 -2.45 -4.60
C LEU A 78 16.67 -2.22 -5.78
N TYR A 79 17.64 -3.11 -5.98
CA TYR A 79 18.60 -3.01 -7.08
C TYR A 79 18.11 -3.71 -8.33
N GLU A 80 18.45 -3.13 -9.48
CA GLU A 80 18.18 -3.70 -10.79
C GLU A 80 18.85 -5.09 -10.94
N PRO A 81 18.17 -6.06 -11.57
CA PRO A 81 16.91 -5.95 -12.33
C PRO A 81 15.62 -6.02 -11.49
N GLY A 82 15.70 -5.95 -10.16
CA GLY A 82 14.54 -6.01 -9.26
C GLY A 82 14.11 -7.42 -8.85
N TYR A 83 14.83 -8.45 -9.33
CA TYR A 83 14.60 -9.84 -8.99
C TYR A 83 15.43 -10.30 -7.78
N PHE A 84 14.93 -11.32 -7.07
CA PHE A 84 15.64 -11.94 -5.95
C PHE A 84 16.41 -13.20 -6.34
N LYS A 85 16.11 -13.79 -7.50
CA LYS A 85 16.83 -14.96 -8.00
C LYS A 85 18.29 -14.55 -8.26
N ASP A 86 19.23 -15.34 -7.76
CA ASP A 86 20.67 -15.13 -7.92
C ASP A 86 21.19 -13.78 -7.36
N ALA A 87 20.38 -13.08 -6.56
CA ALA A 87 20.77 -11.82 -5.94
C ALA A 87 21.80 -12.09 -4.83
N LEU A 88 23.07 -11.81 -5.15
CA LEU A 88 24.19 -12.01 -4.22
C LEU A 88 24.08 -11.14 -2.96
N ASN A 89 23.48 -9.95 -3.07
CA ASN A 89 23.31 -9.01 -1.97
C ASN A 89 21.96 -8.31 -2.05
N ILE A 90 21.07 -8.59 -1.10
CA ILE A 90 19.81 -7.88 -0.96
C ILE A 90 20.04 -6.73 0.04
N LYS A 91 20.18 -5.49 -0.45
CA LYS A 91 20.35 -4.30 0.41
C LYS A 91 19.12 -3.39 0.49
N GLY A 92 18.04 -3.77 -0.19
CA GLY A 92 16.78 -3.04 -0.10
C GLY A 92 15.62 -3.82 -0.70
N LEU A 93 14.41 -3.41 -0.33
CA LEU A 93 13.16 -3.89 -0.90
C LEU A 93 12.34 -2.70 -1.40
N THR A 94 11.74 -2.84 -2.57
CA THR A 94 10.74 -1.90 -3.08
C THR A 94 9.37 -2.56 -3.03
N PHE A 95 8.48 -2.04 -2.20
CA PHE A 95 7.09 -2.46 -2.15
C PHE A 95 6.26 -1.48 -3.00
N PHE A 96 5.40 -1.99 -3.87
CA PHE A 96 4.58 -1.12 -4.71
C PHE A 96 3.25 -1.75 -5.13
N PHE A 97 2.28 -0.90 -5.42
CA PHE A 97 1.00 -1.32 -6.02
C PHE A 97 0.50 -0.27 -7.01
N ILE A 98 -0.35 -0.72 -7.93
CA ILE A 98 -1.03 0.15 -8.88
C ILE A 98 -2.36 0.60 -8.24
N THR A 99 -2.63 1.90 -8.23
CA THR A 99 -3.85 2.45 -7.64
C THR A 99 -5.10 1.91 -8.34
N SER A 100 -6.15 1.70 -7.54
CA SER A 100 -7.47 1.24 -7.99
C SER A 100 -8.55 2.19 -7.48
N ASN A 101 -9.25 1.85 -6.40
CA ASN A 101 -10.19 2.74 -5.73
C ASN A 101 -9.61 3.23 -4.38
N PRO A 102 -10.07 4.36 -3.83
CA PRO A 102 -9.50 4.94 -2.61
C PRO A 102 -9.52 4.02 -1.39
N ILE A 103 -10.57 3.20 -1.23
CA ILE A 103 -10.72 2.30 -0.08
C ILE A 103 -9.66 1.19 -0.15
N ASP A 104 -9.54 0.54 -1.30
CA ASP A 104 -8.54 -0.50 -1.51
C ASP A 104 -7.12 0.06 -1.49
N ASN A 105 -6.89 1.27 -2.00
CA ASN A 105 -5.58 1.93 -1.94
C ASN A 105 -5.15 2.18 -0.49
N LYS A 106 -6.04 2.74 0.35
CA LYS A 106 -5.77 2.96 1.78
C LYS A 106 -5.45 1.65 2.50
N LYS A 107 -6.26 0.62 2.26
CA LYS A 107 -6.06 -0.72 2.83
C LYS A 107 -4.73 -1.33 2.38
N THR A 108 -4.41 -1.23 1.10
CA THR A 108 -3.18 -1.76 0.51
C THR A 108 -1.95 -1.09 1.10
N LEU A 109 -1.93 0.25 1.12
CA LEU A 109 -0.83 1.01 1.71
C LEU A 109 -0.63 0.69 3.20
N SER A 110 -1.70 0.63 3.99
CA SER A 110 -1.61 0.30 5.42
C SER A 110 -0.99 -1.08 5.66
N ILE A 111 -1.43 -2.08 4.89
CA ILE A 111 -0.89 -3.44 5.00
C ILE A 111 0.57 -3.48 4.52
N MET A 112 0.88 -2.82 3.41
CA MET A 112 2.23 -2.71 2.85
C MET A 112 3.20 -2.08 3.87
N PHE A 113 2.82 -0.94 4.45
CA PHE A 113 3.62 -0.25 5.45
C PHE A 113 3.79 -1.08 6.73
N ARG A 114 2.73 -1.71 7.25
CA ARG A 114 2.80 -2.60 8.42
C ARG A 114 3.81 -3.74 8.22
N ILE A 115 3.83 -4.35 7.04
CA ILE A 115 4.74 -5.45 6.71
C ILE A 115 6.18 -4.94 6.58
N ALA A 116 6.39 -3.83 5.87
CA ALA A 116 7.71 -3.20 5.78
C ALA A 116 8.24 -2.80 7.16
N ASN A 117 7.40 -2.20 8.02
CA ASN A 117 7.77 -1.80 9.38
C ASN A 117 8.09 -2.99 10.29
N LYS A 118 7.41 -4.14 10.12
CA LYS A 118 7.74 -5.37 10.85
C LYS A 118 9.14 -5.87 10.49
N ILE A 119 9.51 -5.86 9.22
CA ILE A 119 10.86 -6.24 8.78
C ILE A 119 11.85 -5.22 9.29
N ASN A 120 11.55 -3.93 9.12
CA ASN A 120 12.39 -2.81 9.56
C ASN A 120 12.86 -2.94 11.00
N LYS A 121 11.94 -3.28 11.92
CA LYS A 121 12.22 -3.48 13.35
C LYS A 121 13.20 -4.63 13.64
N LYS A 122 13.27 -5.66 12.77
CA LYS A 122 14.18 -6.80 12.94
C LYS A 122 15.59 -6.50 12.47
N ILE A 123 15.72 -5.66 11.45
CA ILE A 123 16.98 -5.39 10.76
C ILE A 123 17.56 -4.00 11.07
N ASN A 124 16.83 -3.19 11.82
CA ASN A 124 17.15 -1.79 12.12
C ASN A 124 17.35 -0.92 10.87
N GLY A 125 16.44 -1.04 9.88
CA GLY A 125 16.52 -0.30 8.62
C GLY A 125 15.81 1.06 8.66
N LYS A 126 15.57 1.60 7.46
CA LYS A 126 14.74 2.80 7.25
C LYS A 126 13.81 2.64 6.05
N ILE A 127 12.59 3.17 6.20
CA ILE A 127 11.56 3.17 5.16
C ILE A 127 11.43 4.57 4.57
N TYR A 128 11.41 4.66 3.24
CA TYR A 128 11.33 5.90 2.49
C TYR A 128 10.16 5.88 1.52
N SER A 129 9.60 7.06 1.24
CA SER A 129 8.77 7.29 0.07
C SER A 129 9.64 7.35 -1.19
N GLU A 130 9.00 7.39 -2.35
CA GLU A 130 9.67 7.60 -3.63
C GLU A 130 10.47 8.91 -3.68
N GLN A 131 9.96 9.96 -3.03
CA GLN A 131 10.60 11.28 -2.93
C GLN A 131 11.72 11.32 -1.87
N GLY A 132 12.06 10.18 -1.26
CA GLY A 132 13.12 10.11 -0.24
C GLY A 132 12.72 10.63 1.14
N LYS A 133 11.43 10.87 1.40
CA LYS A 133 10.93 11.22 2.74
C LYS A 133 10.93 9.97 3.63
N ILE A 134 11.47 10.06 4.85
CA ILE A 134 11.39 8.97 5.83
C ILE A 134 9.94 8.76 6.24
N LEU A 135 9.48 7.52 6.13
CA LEU A 135 8.12 7.11 6.49
C LEU A 135 8.07 6.44 7.86
N ASN A 136 7.03 6.77 8.61
CA ASN A 136 6.71 6.20 9.92
C ASN A 136 5.18 6.13 10.12
N GLU A 137 4.74 5.57 11.25
CA GLU A 137 3.32 5.41 11.59
C GLU A 137 2.50 6.71 11.51
N LYS A 138 3.15 7.88 11.70
CA LYS A 138 2.48 9.17 11.71
C LYS A 138 2.28 9.78 10.32
N ASN A 139 3.03 9.36 9.30
CA ASN A 139 3.05 10.07 8.01
C ASN A 139 2.86 9.18 6.77
N TYR A 140 2.89 7.84 6.90
CA TYR A 140 2.78 6.98 5.72
C TYR A 140 1.48 7.17 4.94
N HIS A 141 0.38 7.53 5.63
CA HIS A 141 -0.93 7.72 5.03
C HIS A 141 -1.00 8.93 4.07
N GLU A 142 -0.07 9.89 4.21
CA GLU A 142 0.03 11.07 3.33
C GLU A 142 0.37 10.69 1.89
N MET A 143 0.93 9.49 1.66
CA MET A 143 1.29 8.99 0.34
C MET A 143 0.10 8.88 -0.64
N LEU A 144 -1.13 8.81 -0.12
CA LEU A 144 -2.33 8.79 -0.96
C LEU A 144 -2.95 10.19 -1.14
N GLY A 145 -2.48 11.19 -0.41
CA GLY A 145 -3.00 12.56 -0.42
C GLY A 145 -2.17 13.55 -1.21
N GLN A 146 -0.91 13.24 -1.54
CA GLN A 146 0.01 14.16 -2.21
C GLN A 146 -0.16 14.27 -3.74
N HIS A 147 -1.05 13.47 -4.35
CA HIS A 147 -1.27 13.47 -5.81
C HIS A 147 -2.50 14.31 -6.25
N ASN A 148 -3.22 14.95 -5.31
CA ASN A 148 -4.42 15.75 -5.60
C ASN A 148 -4.19 17.27 -5.61
N THR A 149 -2.94 17.75 -5.55
CA THR A 149 -2.63 19.19 -5.56
C THR A 149 -1.61 19.53 -6.64
N GLN A 150 -2.00 19.39 -7.90
CA GLN A 150 -1.47 20.19 -9.00
C GLN A 150 -2.63 20.58 -9.91
N ASN A 151 -3.27 21.70 -9.57
CA ASN A 151 -4.08 22.52 -10.48
C ASN A 151 -3.40 23.89 -10.57
#